data_AF-A0AAX2LW72-F1
#
_entry.id   AF-A0AAX2LW72-F1
#
_cell.length_a   1.000
_cell.length_b   1.000
_cell.length_c   1.000
_cell.angle_alpha   90.00
_cell.angle_beta   90.00
_cell.angle_gamma   90.00
#
_symmetry.space_group_name_H-M   'P 1'
#
loop_
_entity.id
_entity.type
_entity.pdbx_description
1 polymer ?
#
loop_
_entity_poly.entity_id
_entity_poly.type
_entity_poly.pdbx_seq_one_letter_code
_entity_poly.pdbx_strand_id
1 'polypeptide(L)' 'MMHSHADSWDRYHAACERLALLEASYNHTQHRYLQGQVSQEVYELAWSLKLSAERQVRILRHQLAMEVCG' A
#
# COMPACT_ATOMS: atom_id res chain seq x y z
N MET A 1 5.96 -20.47 -18.49
CA MET A 1 4.79 -19.64 -18.16
C MET A 1 5.17 -18.19 -18.42
N MET A 2 4.78 -17.64 -19.58
CA MET A 2 4.86 -16.20 -19.82
C MET A 2 3.85 -15.56 -18.87
N HIS A 3 4.32 -14.89 -17.81
CA HIS A 3 3.47 -13.94 -17.10
C HIS A 3 3.21 -12.82 -18.09
N SER A 4 1.95 -12.68 -18.54
CA SER A 4 1.59 -11.63 -19.47
C SER A 4 1.82 -10.28 -18.80
N HIS A 5 2.38 -9.30 -19.52
CA HIS A 5 2.57 -7.94 -19.01
C HIS A 5 1.28 -7.32 -18.42
N ALA A 6 0.11 -7.76 -18.90
CA ALA A 6 -1.19 -7.40 -18.32
C ALA A 6 -1.30 -7.76 -16.83
N ASP A 7 -0.83 -8.95 -16.43
CA ASP A 7 -0.88 -9.44 -15.04
C ASP A 7 0.05 -8.62 -14.11
N SER A 8 1.18 -8.12 -14.60
CA SER A 8 2.06 -7.23 -13.82
C SER A 8 1.44 -5.86 -13.59
N TRP A 9 0.80 -5.28 -14.60
CA TRP A 9 0.09 -4.00 -14.47
C TRP A 9 -1.13 -4.12 -13.54
N ASP A 10 -1.92 -5.19 -13.67
CA ASP A 10 -3.09 -5.44 -12.81
C ASP A 10 -2.68 -5.56 -11.33
N ARG A 11 -1.60 -6.29 -11.05
CA ARG A 11 -1.06 -6.41 -9.68
C ARG A 11 -0.59 -5.07 -9.13
N TYR A 12 0.02 -4.23 -9.95
CA TYR A 12 0.42 -2.88 -9.55
C TYR A 12 -0.79 -1.98 -9.27
N HIS A 13 -1.80 -2.00 -10.14
CA HIS A 13 -3.04 -1.24 -9.93
C HIS A 13 -3.76 -1.67 -8.65
N ALA A 14 -3.93 -2.98 -8.43
CA ALA A 14 -4.54 -3.50 -7.21
C ALA A 14 -3.75 -3.11 -5.94
N ALA A 15 -2.41 -3.07 -6.02
CA ALA A 15 -1.58 -2.61 -4.91
C ALA A 15 -1.76 -1.11 -4.62
N CYS A 16 -1.90 -0.28 -5.66
CA CYS A 16 -2.20 1.14 -5.52
C CYS A 16 -3.58 1.39 -4.89
N GLU A 17 -4.62 0.65 -5.31
CA GLU A 17 -5.95 0.74 -4.71
C GLU A 17 -5.92 0.35 -3.23
N ARG A 18 -5.22 -0.73 -2.89
CA ARG A 18 -5.04 -1.16 -1.50
C ARG A 18 -4.30 -0.11 -0.67
N LEU A 19 -3.27 0.53 -1.23
CA LEU A 19 -2.56 1.62 -0.55
C LEU A 19 -3.52 2.79 -0.26
N ALA A 20 -4.31 3.23 -1.23
CA ALA A 20 -5.26 4.33 -1.05
C ALA A 20 -6.28 4.04 0.09
N LEU A 21 -6.79 2.81 0.16
CA LEU A 21 -7.70 2.40 1.25
C LEU A 21 -7.02 2.41 2.62
N LEU A 22 -5.76 1.95 2.69
CA LEU A 22 -4.99 1.94 3.94
C LEU A 22 -4.57 3.35 4.36
N GLU A 23 -4.29 4.26 3.43
CA GLU A 23 -4.03 5.67 3.73
C GLU A 23 -5.25 6.36 4.33
N ALA A 24 -6.43 6.16 3.74
CA ALA A 24 -7.69 6.67 4.30
C ALA A 24 -7.95 6.11 5.71
N SER A 25 -7.72 4.81 5.89
CA SER A 25 -7.90 4.14 7.19
C SER A 25 -6.90 4.62 8.25
N TYR A 26 -5.65 4.84 7.85
CA TYR A 26 -4.61 5.40 8.71
C TYR A 26 -4.95 6.83 9.12
N ASN A 27 -5.34 7.69 8.18
CA ASN A 27 -5.70 9.09 8.48
C ASN A 27 -6.88 9.17 9.46
N HIS A 28 -7.90 8.32 9.27
CA HIS A 28 -9.02 8.22 10.20
C HIS A 28 -8.55 7.74 11.59
N THR A 29 -7.71 6.70 11.65
CA THR A 29 -7.16 6.18 12.90
C THR A 29 -6.27 7.20 13.61
N GLN A 30 -5.43 7.94 12.89
CA GLN A 30 -4.57 8.99 13.40
C GLN A 30 -5.37 10.10 14.07
N HIS A 31 -6.43 10.58 13.41
CA HIS A 31 -7.30 11.60 13.98
C HIS A 31 -7.92 11.13 15.32
N ARG A 32 -8.41 9.89 15.36
CA ARG A 32 -9.00 9.32 16.58
C ARG A 32 -7.97 9.06 17.68
N TYR A 33 -6.74 8.68 17.32
CA TYR A 33 -5.63 8.55 18.26
C TYR A 33 -5.29 9.90 18.91
N LEU A 34 -5.20 10.97 18.12
CA LEU A 34 -4.95 12.33 18.63
C LEU A 34 -6.08 12.84 19.55
N GLN A 35 -7.29 12.33 19.38
CA GLN A 35 -8.44 12.58 20.26
C GLN A 35 -8.49 11.66 21.50
N GLY A 36 -7.52 10.77 21.69
CA GLY A 36 -7.50 9.79 22.78
C GLY A 36 -8.56 8.68 22.67
N GLN A 37 -9.16 8.50 21.49
CA GLN A 37 -10.25 7.53 21.27
C GLN A 37 -9.76 6.15 20.81
N VAL A 38 -8.48 6.02 20.49
CA VAL A 38 -7.85 4.81 19.97
C VAL A 38 -6.52 4.62 20.70
N SER A 39 -6.15 3.36 21.01
CA SER A 39 -4.89 3.05 21.67
C SER A 39 -3.68 3.26 20.75
N GLN A 40 -2.51 3.44 21.34
CA GLN A 40 -1.25 3.53 20.61
C GLN A 40 -0.99 2.29 19.73
N GLU A 41 -1.26 1.10 20.24
CA GLU A 41 -1.08 -0.16 19.50
C GLU A 41 -1.88 -0.19 18.18
N VAL A 42 -3.13 0.28 18.20
CA VAL A 42 -3.98 0.33 17.00
C VAL A 42 -3.47 1.38 16.01
N TYR A 43 -3.02 2.53 16.50
CA TYR A 43 -2.38 3.55 15.67
C TYR A 43 -1.11 3.04 14.98
N GLU A 44 -0.23 2.36 15.74
CA GLU A 44 1.02 1.79 15.22
C GLU A 44 0.77 0.66 14.22
N LEU A 45 -0.26 -0.16 14.44
CA LEU A 45 -0.68 -1.18 13.49
C LEU A 45 -1.15 -0.56 12.17
N ALA A 46 -2.03 0.46 12.23
CA ALA A 46 -2.52 1.16 11.04
C ALA A 46 -1.36 1.81 10.26
N TRP A 47 -0.41 2.43 10.98
CA TRP A 47 0.80 2.99 10.39
C TRP A 47 1.66 1.92 9.69
N SER A 48 1.91 0.81 10.37
CA SER A 48 2.74 -0.29 9.84
C SER A 48 2.13 -0.92 8.59
N LEU A 49 0.81 -1.09 8.56
CA LEU A 49 0.09 -1.61 7.39
C LEU A 49 0.20 -0.65 6.20
N LYS A 50 0.04 0.66 6.42
CA LYS A 50 0.23 1.69 5.39
C LYS A 50 1.65 1.63 4.81
N LEU A 51 2.68 1.63 5.65
CA LEU A 51 4.09 1.55 5.22
C LEU A 51 4.39 0.27 4.43
N SER A 52 3.81 -0.86 4.84
CA SER A 52 3.96 -2.14 4.14
C SER A 52 3.36 -2.08 2.72
N ALA A 53 2.18 -1.46 2.57
CA ALA A 53 1.56 -1.26 1.26
C ALA A 53 2.36 -0.30 0.37
N GLU A 54 2.88 0.80 0.91
CA GLU A 54 3.77 1.72 0.18
C GLU A 54 5.03 1.00 -0.35
N ARG A 55 5.59 0.08 0.46
CA ARG A 55 6.73 -0.72 0.04
C ARG A 55 6.35 -1.66 -1.11
N GLN A 56 5.19 -2.31 -1.03
CA GLN A 56 4.71 -3.21 -2.09
C GLN A 56 4.54 -2.47 -3.42
N VAL A 57 3.91 -1.29 -3.41
CA VAL A 57 3.75 -0.44 -4.60
C VAL A 57 5.10 -0.06 -5.21
N ARG A 58 6.09 0.30 -4.38
CA ARG A 58 7.44 0.63 -4.86
C ARG A 58 8.13 -0.56 -5.54
N ILE A 59 8.01 -1.76 -4.96
CA ILE A 59 8.58 -2.99 -5.54
C ILE A 59 7.94 -3.29 -6.89
N LEU A 60 6.60 -3.29 -6.95
CA LEU A 60 5.86 -3.58 -8.18
C LEU A 60 6.14 -2.55 -9.29
N ARG A 61 6.22 -1.25 -8.93
CA ARG A 61 6.62 -0.21 -9.87
C ARG A 61 8.00 -0.44 -10.46
N HIS A 62 8.95 -0.88 -9.62
CA HIS A 62 10.30 -1.19 -10.09
C HIS A 62 10.30 -2.42 -11.02
N GLN A 63 9.55 -3.46 -10.69
CA GLN A 63 9.39 -4.64 -11.55
C GLN A 63 8.80 -4.27 -12.92
N LEU A 64 7.75 -3.45 -12.95
CA LEU A 64 7.18 -2.95 -14.20
C LEU A 64 8.19 -2.14 -15.03
N ALA A 65 8.99 -1.28 -14.38
CA ALA A 65 10.01 -0.52 -15.10
C ALA A 65 11.07 -1.43 -15.74
N MET A 66 11.45 -2.52 -15.07
CA MET A 66 12.37 -3.51 -15.62
C MET A 66 11.77 -4.31 -16.78
N GLU A 67 10.47 -4.60 -16.75
CA GLU A 67 9.75 -5.25 -17.85
C GLU A 67 9.62 -4.37 -19.10
N VAL A 68 9.51 -3.05 -18.94
CA VAL A 68 9.36 -2.10 -20.07
C VAL A 68 10.70 -1.74 -20.70
N CYS A 69 11.78 -1.73 -19.91
CA CYS A 69 13.13 -1.36 -20.37
C CYS A 69 13.96 -2.54 -20.91
N GLY A 70 13.47 -3.79 -20.79
CA GLY A 70 14.11 -5.01 -21.27
C GLY A 70 13.58 -5.46 -22.63
#